data_AF-A0A959TQ58-F1
#
_entry.id   AF-A0A959TQ58-F1
#
_cell.length_a   1.000
_cell.length_b   1.000
_cell.length_c   1.000
_cell.angle_alpha   90.00
_cell.angle_beta   90.00
_cell.angle_gamma   90.00
#
_symmetry.space_group_name_H-M   'P 1'
#
loop_
_entity.id
_entity.type
_entity.pdbx_description
1 polymer ?
#
loop_
_entity_poly.entity_id
_entity_poly.type
_entity_poly.pdbx_seq_one_letter_code
_entity_poly.pdbx_strand_id
1 'polypeptide(L)'
;MKRAIHKLMMGRGQGDDVPRHSTIHRRLENIRAIWNNDLEEDAGLEKLVRLLLACSQLVFPGTYVRHLLWRRGPMYQDLAVDLFVLVKTSLPVIIMYEGWQNKMVLFWLAVWFMLETVTYIPTLIFASDAFPTPRSYRRSKMLLFFNYLEVVFTFGLIYFVGQDLNKPILHWLDAIYFSLVTTSTIGYGDLFPVTARGKLLVMAQSLFYLSYIVLFINVFSFGMKRGYFEQGDRRT
;
A
#
# COMPACT_ATOMS: atom_id res chain seq x y z
N MET A 1 28.29 17.92 -0.92
CA MET A 1 27.02 17.38 -1.46
C MET A 1 26.82 15.89 -1.19
N LYS A 2 27.70 14.97 -1.63
CA LYS A 2 27.54 13.51 -1.41
C LYS A 2 27.34 13.09 0.06
N ARG A 3 28.09 13.68 1.01
CA ARG A 3 27.92 13.40 2.45
C ARG A 3 26.59 13.90 3.03
N ALA A 4 26.05 15.01 2.51
CA ALA A 4 24.75 15.54 2.95
C ALA A 4 23.60 14.67 2.40
N ILE A 5 23.66 14.27 1.13
CA ILE A 5 22.70 13.34 0.51
C ILE A 5 22.78 11.96 1.19
N HIS A 6 23.98 11.48 1.48
CA HIS A 6 24.19 10.23 2.22
C HIS A 6 23.61 10.33 3.63
N LYS A 7 23.79 11.44 4.35
CA LYS A 7 23.20 11.64 5.68
C LYS A 7 21.67 11.78 5.64
N LEU A 8 21.12 12.39 4.59
CA LEU A 8 19.68 12.51 4.36
C LEU A 8 19.04 11.16 4.04
N MET A 9 19.67 10.35 3.19
CA MET A 9 19.16 9.03 2.80
C MET A 9 19.47 7.93 3.82
N MET A 10 20.60 8.01 4.54
CA MET A 10 21.11 6.93 5.41
C MET A 10 20.97 7.20 6.91
N GLY A 11 20.61 8.41 7.34
CA GLY A 11 20.52 8.76 8.76
C GLY A 11 21.83 8.55 9.51
N ARG A 12 21.80 8.60 10.85
CA ARG A 12 22.89 8.12 11.71
C ARG A 12 22.43 6.83 12.38
N GLY A 13 23.07 5.73 12.01
CA GLY A 13 23.26 4.54 12.86
C GLY A 13 22.02 3.84 13.39
N GLN A 14 21.64 2.74 12.72
CA GLN A 14 21.44 1.44 13.38
C GLN A 14 21.16 0.39 12.30
N GLY A 15 21.96 -0.67 12.27
CA GLY A 15 21.54 -1.91 11.62
C GLY A 15 22.60 -2.57 10.76
N ASP A 16 23.61 -3.16 11.41
CA ASP A 16 24.31 -4.32 10.83
C ASP A 16 24.08 -5.62 11.63
N ASP A 17 23.52 -5.56 12.85
CA ASP A 17 23.37 -6.76 13.71
C ASP A 17 22.10 -7.60 13.45
N VAL A 18 21.30 -7.27 12.41
CA VAL A 18 20.12 -8.09 12.07
C VAL A 18 20.53 -9.14 11.04
N PRO A 19 20.34 -10.45 11.33
CA PRO A 19 20.74 -11.50 10.41
C PRO A 19 20.05 -11.34 9.05
N ARG A 20 20.84 -11.48 7.99
CA ARG A 20 20.40 -11.23 6.61
C ARG A 20 19.69 -12.47 6.09
N HIS A 21 18.36 -12.45 6.08
CA HIS A 21 17.55 -13.51 5.49
C HIS A 21 17.00 -13.11 4.12
N SER A 22 16.86 -14.10 3.23
CA SER A 22 16.16 -13.93 1.97
C SER A 22 14.69 -13.57 2.24
N THR A 23 14.22 -12.47 1.65
CA THR A 23 12.83 -12.03 1.82
C THR A 23 11.83 -13.08 1.36
N ILE A 24 12.08 -13.75 0.24
CA ILE A 24 11.20 -14.79 -0.30
C ILE A 24 11.20 -16.00 0.62
N HIS A 25 12.36 -16.41 1.13
CA HIS A 25 12.46 -17.54 2.05
C HIS A 25 11.63 -17.29 3.31
N ARG A 26 11.74 -16.11 3.89
CA ARG A 26 10.92 -15.71 5.05
C ARG A 26 9.42 -15.71 4.76
N ARG A 27 9.00 -15.30 3.54
CA ARG A 27 7.57 -15.38 3.16
C ARG A 27 7.09 -16.82 3.09
N LEU A 28 7.91 -17.73 2.55
CA LEU A 28 7.59 -19.16 2.51
C LEU A 28 7.56 -19.78 3.92
N GLU A 29 8.48 -19.39 4.80
CA GLU A 29 8.47 -19.78 6.21
C GLU A 29 7.19 -19.32 6.90
N ASN A 30 6.75 -18.08 6.69
CA ASN A 30 5.48 -17.59 7.25
C ASN A 30 4.27 -18.39 6.75
N ILE A 31 4.21 -18.73 5.46
CA ILE A 31 3.12 -19.56 4.91
C ILE A 31 3.12 -20.94 5.58
N ARG A 32 4.31 -21.53 5.76
CA ARG A 32 4.47 -22.81 6.44
C ARG A 32 4.07 -22.72 7.92
N ALA A 33 4.42 -21.63 8.60
CA ALA A 33 4.06 -21.40 9.99
C ALA A 33 2.54 -21.29 10.19
N ILE A 34 1.84 -20.56 9.31
CA ILE A 34 0.38 -20.48 9.31
C ILE A 34 -0.23 -21.85 8.99
N TRP A 35 0.38 -22.62 8.08
CA TRP A 35 -0.10 -23.97 7.76
C TRP A 35 0.02 -24.94 8.95
N ASN A 36 1.09 -24.83 9.73
CA ASN A 36 1.36 -25.71 10.85
C ASN A 36 0.75 -25.24 12.19
N ASN A 37 0.15 -24.05 12.23
CA ASN A 37 -0.32 -23.39 13.47
C ASN A 37 0.82 -23.18 14.49
N ASP A 38 1.99 -22.74 14.02
CA ASP A 38 3.19 -22.60 14.86
C ASP A 38 3.09 -21.43 15.87
N LEU A 39 2.19 -20.46 15.66
CA LEU A 39 2.06 -19.24 16.47
C LEU A 39 0.68 -19.06 17.12
N GLU A 40 -0.39 -19.35 16.38
CA GLU A 40 -1.78 -19.22 16.84
C GLU A 40 -2.56 -20.47 16.42
N GLU A 41 -3.49 -20.92 17.27
CA GLU A 41 -4.36 -22.08 17.01
C GLU A 41 -5.50 -21.73 16.03
N ASP A 42 -5.13 -21.18 14.87
CA ASP A 42 -6.10 -20.77 13.86
C ASP A 42 -6.81 -21.98 13.28
N ALA A 43 -8.14 -21.88 13.14
CA ALA A 43 -8.96 -22.93 12.57
C ALA A 43 -10.00 -22.39 11.60
N GLY A 44 -10.44 -23.26 10.68
CA GLY A 44 -11.54 -22.96 9.76
C GLY A 44 -11.27 -21.77 8.84
N LEU A 45 -12.17 -20.78 8.87
CA LEU A 45 -12.16 -19.63 7.94
C LEU A 45 -10.94 -18.72 8.15
N GLU A 46 -10.52 -18.51 9.39
CA GLU A 46 -9.39 -17.63 9.72
C GLU A 46 -8.09 -18.12 9.08
N LYS A 47 -7.77 -19.41 9.26
CA LYS A 47 -6.61 -20.05 8.65
C LYS A 47 -6.63 -19.95 7.12
N LEU A 48 -7.79 -20.18 6.50
CA LEU A 48 -7.96 -20.08 5.04
C LEU A 48 -7.67 -18.65 4.55
N VAL A 49 -8.23 -17.64 5.22
CA VAL A 49 -8.01 -16.23 4.88
C VAL A 49 -6.54 -15.85 5.04
N ARG A 50 -5.90 -16.21 6.16
CA ARG A 50 -4.48 -15.94 6.39
C ARG A 50 -3.58 -16.59 5.35
N LEU A 51 -3.83 -17.85 5.00
CA LEU A 51 -3.08 -18.55 3.94
C LEU A 51 -3.26 -17.89 2.58
N LEU A 52 -4.49 -17.53 2.21
CA LEU A 52 -4.75 -16.83 0.93
C LEU A 52 -4.00 -15.50 0.87
N LEU A 53 -4.05 -14.71 1.95
CA LEU A 53 -3.35 -13.44 2.05
C LEU A 53 -1.84 -13.62 2.02
N ALA A 54 -1.28 -14.59 2.75
CA ALA A 54 0.15 -14.88 2.77
C ALA A 54 0.66 -15.35 1.41
N CYS A 55 -0.08 -16.23 0.72
CA CYS A 55 0.25 -16.69 -0.63
C CYS A 55 0.19 -15.54 -1.65
N SER A 56 -0.79 -14.63 -1.54
CA SER A 56 -0.92 -13.49 -2.45
C SER A 56 0.34 -12.61 -2.48
N GLN A 57 1.07 -12.51 -1.36
CA GLN A 57 2.31 -11.72 -1.26
C GLN A 57 3.45 -12.23 -2.13
N LEU A 58 3.43 -13.51 -2.54
CA LEU A 58 4.41 -14.06 -3.48
C LEU A 58 4.14 -13.61 -4.91
N VAL A 59 2.90 -13.26 -5.25
CA VAL A 59 2.56 -12.78 -6.59
C VAL A 59 2.99 -11.34 -6.78
N PHE A 60 3.07 -10.56 -5.70
CA PHE A 60 3.22 -9.12 -5.79
C PHE A 60 4.67 -8.61 -5.91
N PRO A 61 4.89 -7.58 -6.75
CA PRO A 61 6.21 -7.08 -7.11
C PRO A 61 6.97 -6.47 -5.93
N GLY A 62 6.29 -5.87 -4.94
CA GLY A 62 6.95 -5.27 -3.78
C GLY A 62 7.79 -6.27 -2.97
N THR A 63 7.40 -7.55 -2.91
CA THR A 63 8.20 -8.61 -2.29
C THR A 63 9.53 -8.81 -3.04
N TYR A 64 9.49 -8.74 -4.37
CA TYR A 64 10.67 -8.89 -5.22
C TYR A 64 11.56 -7.64 -5.22
N VAL A 65 10.98 -6.44 -5.15
CA VAL A 65 11.74 -5.19 -4.93
C VAL A 65 12.53 -5.28 -3.63
N ARG A 66 11.90 -5.75 -2.56
CA ARG A 66 12.56 -5.98 -1.27
C ARG A 66 13.63 -7.07 -1.38
N HIS A 67 13.33 -8.14 -2.10
CA HIS A 67 14.27 -9.22 -2.34
C HIS A 67 15.51 -8.73 -3.11
N LEU A 68 15.39 -7.91 -4.14
CA LEU A 68 16.52 -7.47 -4.97
C LEU A 68 17.67 -6.87 -4.13
N LEU A 69 17.33 -6.16 -3.05
CA LEU A 69 18.30 -5.53 -2.15
C LEU A 69 18.50 -6.29 -0.84
N TRP A 70 18.12 -7.58 -0.77
CA TRP A 70 18.17 -8.35 0.47
C TRP A 70 19.60 -8.41 1.05
N ARG A 71 20.61 -8.54 0.18
CA ARG A 71 22.03 -8.62 0.56
C ARG A 71 22.67 -7.28 0.96
N ARG A 72 22.09 -6.16 0.52
CA ARG A 72 22.62 -4.80 0.76
C ARG A 72 22.28 -4.28 2.17
N GLY A 73 21.43 -5.00 2.90
CA GLY A 73 20.99 -4.67 4.25
C GLY A 73 19.58 -4.06 4.28
N PRO A 74 18.90 -4.06 5.43
CA PRO A 74 17.47 -3.80 5.44
C PRO A 74 17.12 -2.32 5.25
N MET A 75 18.09 -1.41 5.41
CA MET A 75 17.88 0.02 5.08
C MET A 75 17.69 0.24 3.58
N TYR A 76 18.51 -0.41 2.75
CA TYR A 76 18.38 -0.32 1.30
C TYR A 76 17.07 -0.93 0.81
N GLN A 77 16.65 -2.03 1.46
CA GLN A 77 15.32 -2.62 1.22
C GLN A 77 14.20 -1.62 1.48
N ASP A 78 14.25 -0.90 2.61
CA ASP A 78 13.23 0.09 2.95
C ASP A 78 13.21 1.25 1.93
N LEU A 79 14.37 1.76 1.53
CA LEU A 79 14.46 2.83 0.54
C LEU A 79 13.95 2.40 -0.85
N ALA A 80 14.23 1.16 -1.27
CA ALA A 80 13.70 0.64 -2.53
C ALA A 80 12.18 0.48 -2.50
N VAL A 81 11.62 0.03 -1.37
CA VAL A 81 10.16 -0.01 -1.20
C VAL A 81 9.58 1.40 -1.23
N ASP A 82 10.24 2.39 -0.62
CA ASP A 82 9.78 3.79 -0.65
C ASP A 82 9.75 4.32 -2.09
N LEU A 83 10.82 4.11 -2.85
CA LEU A 83 10.88 4.50 -4.26
C LEU A 83 9.82 3.77 -5.10
N PHE A 84 9.66 2.47 -4.88
CA PHE A 84 8.64 1.67 -5.57
C PHE A 84 7.24 2.21 -5.29
N VAL A 85 6.93 2.55 -4.03
CA VAL A 85 5.63 3.13 -3.65
C VAL A 85 5.38 4.45 -4.37
N LEU A 86 6.38 5.34 -4.45
CA LEU A 86 6.23 6.61 -5.18
C LEU A 86 6.03 6.40 -6.69
N VAL A 87 6.75 5.45 -7.29
CA VAL A 87 6.60 5.09 -8.71
C VAL A 87 5.22 4.52 -8.98
N LYS A 88 4.73 3.57 -8.18
CA LYS A 88 3.40 3.00 -8.38
C LYS A 88 2.29 4.04 -8.16
N THR A 89 2.43 4.96 -7.21
CA THR A 89 1.43 6.02 -6.98
C THR A 89 1.38 7.00 -8.15
N SER A 90 2.53 7.37 -8.73
CA SER A 90 2.57 8.30 -9.86
C SER A 90 2.16 7.67 -11.19
N LEU A 91 2.33 6.35 -11.35
CA LEU A 91 2.03 5.61 -12.59
C LEU A 91 0.61 5.87 -13.17
N PRO A 92 -0.51 5.68 -12.44
CA PRO A 92 -1.84 5.90 -12.99
C PRO A 92 -2.06 7.36 -13.43
N VAL A 93 -1.48 8.33 -12.73
CA VAL A 93 -1.54 9.76 -13.11
C VAL A 93 -0.80 10.00 -14.41
N ILE A 94 0.41 9.44 -14.56
CA ILE A 94 1.21 9.53 -15.79
C ILE A 94 0.45 8.89 -16.96
N ILE A 95 -0.17 7.72 -16.76
CA ILE A 95 -0.96 7.04 -17.80
C ILE A 95 -2.08 7.93 -18.31
N MET A 96 -2.82 8.59 -17.41
CA MET A 96 -3.92 9.48 -17.79
C MET A 96 -3.43 10.79 -18.43
N TYR A 97 -2.34 11.38 -17.91
CA TYR A 97 -1.79 12.64 -18.41
C TYR A 97 -1.22 12.50 -19.82
N GLU A 98 -0.46 11.44 -20.09
CA GLU A 98 0.18 11.18 -21.38
C GLU A 98 -0.77 10.55 -22.43
N GLY A 99 -2.02 10.28 -22.06
CA GLY A 99 -2.97 9.63 -22.97
C GLY A 99 -2.67 8.14 -23.22
N TRP A 100 -1.90 7.48 -22.34
CA TRP A 100 -1.47 6.09 -22.52
C TRP A 100 -2.49 5.05 -22.06
N GLN A 101 -3.71 5.47 -21.72
CA GLN A 101 -4.77 4.58 -21.23
C GLN A 101 -5.13 3.43 -22.20
N ASN A 102 -4.90 3.61 -23.50
CA ASN A 102 -5.15 2.57 -24.51
C ASN A 102 -4.10 1.45 -24.49
N LYS A 103 -2.95 1.66 -23.85
CA LYS A 103 -1.91 0.62 -23.72
C LYS A 103 -2.33 -0.37 -22.64
N MET A 104 -2.95 -1.48 -23.06
CA MET A 104 -3.45 -2.54 -22.15
C MET A 104 -2.44 -2.96 -21.08
N VAL A 105 -1.15 -3.08 -21.45
CA VAL A 105 -0.10 -3.47 -20.52
C VAL A 105 0.03 -2.49 -19.33
N LEU A 106 0.03 -1.18 -19.59
CA LEU A 106 0.19 -0.17 -18.53
C LEU A 106 -1.06 -0.09 -17.65
N PHE A 107 -2.24 -0.22 -18.25
CA PHE A 107 -3.50 -0.27 -17.51
C PHE A 107 -3.52 -1.47 -16.55
N TRP A 108 -3.26 -2.68 -17.05
CA TRP A 108 -3.25 -3.88 -16.23
C TRP A 108 -2.12 -3.89 -15.20
N LEU A 109 -0.98 -3.27 -15.50
CA LEU A 109 0.10 -3.07 -14.54
C LEU A 109 -0.33 -2.19 -13.36
N ALA A 110 -1.01 -1.07 -13.63
CA ALA A 110 -1.54 -0.20 -12.58
C ALA A 110 -2.59 -0.94 -11.72
N VAL A 111 -3.50 -1.68 -12.35
CA VAL A 111 -4.49 -2.52 -11.65
C VAL A 111 -3.80 -3.59 -10.78
N TRP A 112 -2.73 -4.21 -11.28
CA TRP A 112 -1.97 -5.20 -10.52
C TRP A 112 -1.26 -4.61 -9.30
N PHE A 113 -0.70 -3.40 -9.41
CA PHE A 113 -0.16 -2.66 -8.26
C PHE A 113 -1.24 -2.26 -7.26
N MET A 114 -2.43 -1.88 -7.73
CA MET A 114 -3.58 -1.62 -6.85
C MET A 114 -4.00 -2.89 -6.10
N LEU A 115 -4.02 -4.05 -6.76
CA LEU A 115 -4.33 -5.33 -6.11
C LEU A 115 -3.32 -5.70 -5.02
N GLU A 116 -2.03 -5.40 -5.21
CA GLU A 116 -1.03 -5.53 -4.16
C GLU A 116 -1.39 -4.65 -2.95
N THR A 117 -1.76 -3.39 -3.16
CA THR A 117 -2.16 -2.48 -2.06
C THR A 117 -3.45 -2.93 -1.38
N VAL A 118 -4.46 -3.36 -2.16
CA VAL A 118 -5.76 -3.82 -1.66
C VAL A 118 -5.61 -5.07 -0.80
N THR A 119 -4.76 -6.01 -1.19
CA THR A 119 -4.50 -7.24 -0.42
C THR A 119 -3.56 -7.02 0.77
N TYR A 120 -2.65 -6.03 0.68
CA TYR A 120 -1.77 -5.67 1.79
C TYR A 120 -2.55 -5.22 3.04
N ILE A 121 -3.66 -4.51 2.88
CA ILE A 121 -4.46 -4.01 4.01
C ILE A 121 -5.09 -5.14 4.84
N PRO A 122 -5.90 -6.06 4.28
CA PRO A 122 -6.40 -7.22 5.01
C PRO A 122 -5.27 -8.07 5.59
N THR A 123 -4.14 -8.19 4.87
CA THR A 123 -2.99 -8.90 5.43
C THR A 123 -2.48 -8.24 6.72
N LEU A 124 -2.43 -6.91 6.76
CA LEU A 124 -2.01 -6.21 7.97
C LEU A 124 -3.03 -6.29 9.11
N ILE A 125 -4.30 -6.59 8.80
CA ILE A 125 -5.37 -6.77 9.78
C ILE A 125 -5.41 -8.21 10.32
N PHE A 126 -5.39 -9.21 9.43
CA PHE A 126 -5.60 -10.63 9.76
C PHE A 126 -4.32 -11.45 9.90
N ALA A 127 -3.21 -11.01 9.31
CA ALA A 127 -1.93 -11.73 9.29
C ALA A 127 -0.77 -10.77 9.62
N SER A 128 -0.99 -9.92 10.63
CA SER A 128 -0.04 -8.86 11.02
C SER A 128 1.29 -9.41 11.54
N ASP A 129 1.25 -10.57 12.17
CA ASP A 129 2.35 -11.40 12.65
C ASP A 129 3.28 -11.87 11.53
N ALA A 130 2.76 -11.99 10.30
CA ALA A 130 3.56 -12.32 9.14
C ALA A 130 4.54 -11.19 8.75
N PHE A 131 4.36 -9.96 9.25
CA PHE A 131 5.25 -8.84 8.95
C PHE A 131 6.24 -8.55 10.08
N PRO A 132 7.51 -8.23 9.76
CA PRO A 132 8.40 -7.67 10.76
C PRO A 132 7.86 -6.34 11.27
N THR A 133 8.09 -6.07 12.55
CA THR A 133 7.76 -4.78 13.16
C THR A 133 8.40 -3.63 12.35
N PRO A 134 7.64 -2.55 12.10
CA PRO A 134 8.13 -1.44 11.31
C PRO A 134 9.25 -0.73 12.07
N ARG A 135 10.36 -0.46 11.38
CA ARG A 135 11.51 0.27 11.94
C ARG A 135 11.17 1.70 12.36
N SER A 136 10.25 2.34 11.64
CA SER A 136 9.83 3.71 11.91
C SER A 136 8.34 3.86 11.65
N TYR A 137 7.58 4.17 12.70
CA TYR A 137 6.16 4.49 12.60
C TYR A 137 5.88 5.69 11.69
N ARG A 138 6.81 6.67 11.62
CA ARG A 138 6.68 7.82 10.71
C ARG A 138 6.74 7.38 9.25
N ARG A 139 7.63 6.46 8.91
CA ARG A 139 7.71 5.87 7.57
C ARG A 139 6.45 5.10 7.24
N SER A 140 5.94 4.28 8.16
CA SER A 140 4.69 3.53 7.95
C SER A 140 3.51 4.45 7.66
N LYS A 141 3.37 5.57 8.39
CA LYS A 141 2.33 6.58 8.13
C LYS A 141 2.46 7.22 6.74
N MET A 142 3.67 7.56 6.34
CA MET A 142 3.94 8.14 5.02
C MET A 142 3.60 7.16 3.89
N LEU A 143 4.03 5.89 4.02
CA LEU A 143 3.72 4.86 3.03
C LEU A 143 2.22 4.56 2.93
N LEU A 144 1.54 4.54 4.08
CA LEU A 144 0.09 4.36 4.11
C LEU A 144 -0.61 5.47 3.31
N PHE A 145 -0.21 6.73 3.53
CA PHE A 145 -0.73 7.87 2.76
C PHE A 145 -0.50 7.75 1.24
N PHE A 146 0.69 7.36 0.80
CA PHE A 146 0.96 7.17 -0.65
C PHE A 146 0.20 5.98 -1.24
N ASN A 147 0.02 4.90 -0.47
CA ASN A 147 -0.81 3.76 -0.87
C ASN A 147 -2.29 4.17 -1.04
N TYR A 148 -2.81 5.04 -0.19
CA TYR A 148 -4.15 5.60 -0.38
C TYR A 148 -4.28 6.39 -1.67
N LEU A 149 -3.33 7.30 -1.93
CA LEU A 149 -3.31 8.07 -3.17
C LEU A 149 -3.20 7.16 -4.40
N GLU A 150 -2.38 6.11 -4.32
CA GLU A 150 -2.24 5.13 -5.41
C GLU A 150 -3.59 4.50 -5.75
N VAL A 151 -4.34 4.00 -4.77
CA VAL A 151 -5.65 3.39 -5.02
C VAL A 151 -6.64 4.41 -5.56
N VAL A 152 -6.67 5.64 -5.02
CA VAL A 152 -7.52 6.72 -5.55
C VAL A 152 -7.20 7.01 -7.02
N PHE A 153 -5.92 7.13 -7.38
CA PHE A 153 -5.52 7.41 -8.75
C PHE A 153 -5.79 6.24 -9.70
N THR A 154 -5.59 4.99 -9.25
CA THR A 154 -5.89 3.81 -10.07
C THR A 154 -7.40 3.66 -10.30
N PHE A 155 -8.26 3.89 -9.31
CA PHE A 155 -9.71 3.98 -9.53
C PHE A 155 -10.07 5.11 -10.50
N GLY A 156 -9.42 6.27 -10.38
CA GLY A 156 -9.54 7.37 -11.34
C GLY A 156 -9.24 6.91 -12.78
N LEU A 157 -8.12 6.20 -12.98
CA LEU A 157 -7.77 5.61 -14.27
C LEU A 157 -8.83 4.62 -14.77
N ILE A 158 -9.39 3.78 -13.90
CA ILE A 158 -10.45 2.84 -14.26
C ILE A 158 -11.71 3.59 -14.72
N TYR A 159 -12.13 4.66 -14.03
CA TYR A 159 -13.28 5.47 -14.44
C TYR A 159 -13.03 6.23 -15.74
N PHE A 160 -11.80 6.72 -15.94
CA PHE A 160 -11.38 7.40 -17.16
C PHE A 160 -11.51 6.49 -18.40
N VAL A 161 -11.12 5.22 -18.27
CA VAL A 161 -11.22 4.22 -19.35
C VAL A 161 -12.63 3.65 -19.49
N GLY A 162 -13.34 3.46 -18.38
CA GLY A 162 -14.59 2.70 -18.35
C GLY A 162 -15.80 3.41 -18.98
N GLN A 163 -15.80 4.74 -19.04
CA GLN A 163 -16.95 5.55 -19.51
C GLN A 163 -18.29 5.16 -18.84
N ASP A 164 -18.22 4.74 -17.58
CA ASP A 164 -19.35 4.17 -16.81
C ASP A 164 -20.22 5.23 -16.09
N LEU A 165 -19.90 6.52 -16.27
CA LEU A 165 -20.50 7.65 -15.56
C LEU A 165 -21.63 8.31 -16.37
N ASN A 166 -22.42 9.14 -15.71
CA ASN A 166 -23.50 9.94 -16.30
C ASN A 166 -23.06 10.88 -17.43
N LYS A 167 -21.79 11.29 -17.45
CA LYS A 167 -21.18 12.17 -18.46
C LYS A 167 -19.81 11.64 -18.87
N PRO A 168 -19.39 11.85 -20.14
CA PRO A 168 -18.05 11.48 -20.57
C PRO A 168 -17.01 12.36 -19.84
N ILE A 169 -15.93 11.73 -19.41
CA ILE A 169 -14.82 12.43 -18.78
C ILE A 169 -13.93 13.03 -19.88
N LEU A 170 -13.86 14.35 -19.94
CA LEU A 170 -13.06 15.07 -20.94
C LEU A 170 -11.63 15.32 -20.48
N HIS A 171 -11.43 15.56 -19.18
CA HIS A 171 -10.13 15.85 -18.61
C HIS A 171 -9.76 14.81 -17.55
N TRP A 172 -8.50 14.38 -17.53
CA TRP A 172 -8.00 13.36 -16.57
C TRP A 172 -8.21 13.76 -15.10
N LEU A 173 -8.18 15.06 -14.81
CA LEU A 173 -8.46 15.59 -13.48
C LEU A 173 -9.87 15.25 -12.99
N ASP A 174 -10.87 15.24 -13.87
CA ASP A 174 -12.25 14.96 -13.48
C ASP A 174 -12.41 13.49 -13.02
N ALA A 175 -11.63 12.58 -13.60
CA ALA A 175 -11.59 11.18 -13.18
C ALA A 175 -10.95 11.00 -11.79
N ILE A 176 -9.85 11.70 -11.52
CA ILE A 176 -9.22 11.73 -10.19
C ILE A 176 -10.15 12.40 -9.19
N TYR A 177 -10.78 13.50 -9.57
CA TYR A 177 -11.75 14.22 -8.76
C TYR A 177 -12.91 13.31 -8.36
N PHE A 178 -13.54 12.62 -9.30
CA PHE A 178 -14.62 11.67 -9.01
C PHE A 178 -14.15 10.59 -8.03
N SER A 179 -13.01 9.95 -8.31
CA SER A 179 -12.44 8.93 -7.43
C SER A 179 -12.15 9.45 -6.02
N LEU A 180 -11.61 10.66 -5.89
CA LEU A 180 -11.31 11.28 -4.60
C LEU A 180 -12.59 11.64 -3.84
N VAL A 181 -13.58 12.23 -4.50
CA VAL A 181 -14.89 12.60 -3.92
C VAL A 181 -15.66 11.37 -3.47
N THR A 182 -15.58 10.27 -4.22
CA THR A 182 -16.17 8.97 -3.84
C THR A 182 -15.44 8.36 -2.65
N THR A 183 -14.11 8.29 -2.68
CA THR A 183 -13.31 7.69 -1.59
C THR A 183 -13.45 8.49 -0.29
N SER A 184 -13.49 9.81 -0.38
CA SER A 184 -13.69 10.69 0.77
C SER A 184 -15.13 10.74 1.27
N THR A 185 -16.05 10.03 0.62
CA THR A 185 -17.49 10.00 0.94
C THR A 185 -18.18 11.37 0.88
N ILE A 186 -17.59 12.33 0.14
CA ILE A 186 -18.17 13.67 -0.04
C ILE A 186 -19.39 13.60 -0.98
N GLY A 187 -19.22 12.94 -2.13
CA GLY A 187 -20.32 12.64 -3.06
C GLY A 187 -21.13 13.85 -3.53
N TYR A 188 -20.51 14.85 -4.17
CA TYR A 188 -21.21 16.05 -4.66
C TYR A 188 -22.37 15.77 -5.64
N GLY A 189 -22.37 14.61 -6.32
CA GLY A 189 -23.47 14.15 -7.19
C GLY A 189 -23.45 14.73 -8.61
N ASP A 190 -22.42 15.48 -8.96
CA ASP A 190 -22.15 15.99 -10.31
C ASP A 190 -21.75 14.87 -11.29
N LEU A 191 -20.94 13.93 -10.80
CA LEU A 191 -20.57 12.68 -11.45
C LEU A 191 -21.08 11.49 -10.65
N PHE A 192 -21.71 10.53 -11.32
CA PHE A 192 -22.22 9.31 -10.69
C PHE A 192 -22.29 8.14 -11.68
N PRO A 193 -22.13 6.88 -11.20
CA PRO A 193 -22.17 5.71 -12.07
C PRO A 193 -23.60 5.45 -12.56
N VAL A 194 -23.76 5.25 -13.86
CA VAL A 194 -25.05 4.92 -14.48
C VAL A 194 -25.11 3.45 -14.90
N THR A 195 -23.97 2.85 -15.26
CA THR A 195 -23.88 1.46 -15.70
C THR A 195 -23.82 0.50 -14.51
N ALA A 196 -24.19 -0.77 -14.74
CA ALA A 196 -24.05 -1.82 -13.72
C ALA A 196 -22.58 -2.01 -13.30
N ARG A 197 -21.65 -1.96 -14.27
CA ARG A 197 -20.20 -2.02 -14.01
C ARG A 197 -19.72 -0.85 -13.16
N GLY A 198 -20.13 0.39 -13.48
CA GLY A 198 -19.78 1.57 -12.71
C GLY A 198 -20.27 1.50 -11.26
N LYS A 199 -21.49 0.99 -11.05
CA LYS A 199 -22.03 0.78 -9.69
C LYS A 199 -21.20 -0.22 -8.89
N LEU A 200 -20.80 -1.34 -9.51
CA LEU A 200 -19.93 -2.33 -8.87
C LEU A 200 -18.54 -1.74 -8.53
N LEU A 201 -17.97 -0.91 -9.40
CA LEU A 201 -16.69 -0.25 -9.14
C LEU A 201 -16.77 0.69 -7.93
N VAL A 202 -17.82 1.51 -7.84
CA VAL A 202 -18.03 2.41 -6.69
C VAL A 202 -18.25 1.60 -5.41
N MET A 203 -19.03 0.51 -5.45
CA MET A 203 -19.21 -0.39 -4.30
C MET A 203 -17.88 -0.97 -3.82
N ALA A 204 -17.04 -1.46 -4.74
CA ALA A 204 -15.73 -2.00 -4.43
C ALA A 204 -14.79 -0.93 -3.83
N GLN A 205 -14.80 0.28 -4.40
CA GLN A 205 -14.02 1.41 -3.92
C GLN A 205 -14.43 1.83 -2.50
N SER A 206 -15.73 1.89 -2.22
CA SER A 206 -16.25 2.21 -0.89
C SER A 206 -15.89 1.15 0.15
N LEU A 207 -15.95 -0.14 -0.20
CA LEU A 207 -15.55 -1.22 0.70
C LEU A 207 -14.06 -1.13 1.08
N PHE A 208 -13.21 -0.88 0.08
CA PHE A 208 -11.78 -0.66 0.31
C PHE A 208 -11.54 0.52 1.26
N TYR A 209 -12.22 1.65 1.05
CA TYR A 209 -12.10 2.83 1.91
C TYR A 209 -12.42 2.53 3.38
N LEU A 210 -13.49 1.78 3.64
CA LEU A 210 -13.88 1.39 5.00
C LEU A 210 -12.80 0.55 5.70
N SER A 211 -12.16 -0.38 4.99
CA SER A 211 -11.04 -1.15 5.56
C SER A 211 -9.80 -0.27 5.77
N TYR A 212 -9.54 0.65 4.85
CA TYR A 212 -8.40 1.56 4.91
C TYR A 212 -8.50 2.54 6.09
N ILE A 213 -9.67 3.13 6.36
CA ILE A 213 -9.83 4.12 7.44
C ILE A 213 -9.60 3.50 8.82
N VAL A 214 -10.01 2.25 9.04
CA VAL A 214 -9.75 1.50 10.28
C VAL A 214 -8.24 1.35 10.51
N LEU A 215 -7.51 0.95 9.48
CA LEU A 215 -6.06 0.82 9.55
C LEU A 215 -5.38 2.18 9.77
N PHE A 216 -5.85 3.22 9.09
CA PHE A 216 -5.34 4.57 9.24
C PHE A 216 -5.48 5.07 10.68
N ILE A 217 -6.66 4.91 11.29
CA ILE A 217 -6.90 5.27 12.69
C ILE A 217 -5.98 4.47 13.62
N ASN A 218 -5.85 3.16 13.41
CA ASN A 218 -5.00 2.28 14.21
C ASN A 218 -3.54 2.78 14.23
N VAL A 219 -2.93 2.99 13.06
CA VAL A 219 -1.53 3.41 12.93
C VAL A 219 -1.30 4.82 13.50
N PHE A 220 -2.26 5.74 13.36
CA PHE A 220 -2.11 7.10 13.89
C PHE A 220 -2.32 7.17 15.41
N SER A 221 -3.25 6.38 15.96
CA SER A 221 -3.53 6.32 17.40
C SER A 221 -2.31 5.81 18.19
N PHE A 222 -1.64 4.75 17.72
CA PHE A 222 -0.44 4.22 18.38
C PHE A 222 0.78 5.17 18.33
N GLY A 223 0.83 6.07 17.35
CA GLY A 223 2.00 6.93 17.09
C GLY A 223 2.08 8.23 17.90
N MET A 224 1.03 8.62 18.65
CA MET A 224 1.00 9.90 19.36
C MET A 224 1.77 9.91 20.70
N LYS A 225 2.27 8.77 21.17
CA LYS A 225 2.87 8.63 22.52
C LYS A 225 4.39 8.87 22.64
N ARG A 226 5.07 9.39 21.61
CA ARG A 226 6.52 9.64 21.68
C ARG A 226 6.89 10.98 21.07
N GLY A 227 6.65 12.04 21.84
CA GLY A 227 7.16 13.38 21.54
C GLY A 227 8.67 13.45 21.80
N TYR A 228 9.40 14.19 20.97
CA TYR A 228 10.85 14.38 21.14
C TYR A 228 11.21 15.14 22.43
N PHE A 229 10.24 15.84 23.02
CA PHE A 229 10.45 16.67 24.21
C PHE A 229 10.12 15.97 25.54
N GLU A 230 9.52 14.76 25.53
CA GLU A 230 9.25 14.02 26.77
C GLU A 230 10.50 13.39 27.39
N GLN A 231 11.62 13.35 26.67
CA GLN A 231 12.92 12.90 27.22
C GLN A 231 13.71 14.02 27.90
N GLY A 232 13.26 15.28 27.81
CA GLY A 232 13.91 16.42 28.45
C GLY A 232 13.65 16.53 29.95
N ASP A 233 12.56 15.93 30.44
CA ASP A 233 12.04 16.19 31.80
C ASP A 233 12.30 15.06 32.80
N ARG A 234 13.15 14.07 32.45
CA ARG A 234 13.57 12.99 33.35
C ARG A 234 15.02 13.12 33.83
N ARG A 235 15.61 14.30 33.70
CA ARG A 235 16.95 14.61 34.20
C ARG A 235 16.98 15.99 34.87
N THR A 236 16.23 16.14 35.96
CA THR A 236 16.51 17.09 37.04
C THR A 236 15.95 16.53 38.33
#